data_AF-A0A9E2JF40-F1
#
_entry.id   AF-A0A9E2JF40-F1
#
_cell.length_a   1.000
_cell.length_b   1.000
_cell.length_c   1.000
_cell.angle_alpha   90.00
_cell.angle_beta   90.00
_cell.angle_gamma   90.00
#
_symmetry.space_group_name_H-M   'P 1'
#
loop_
_entity.id
_entity.type
_entity.pdbx_description
1 polymer ?
#
loop_
_entity_poly.entity_id
_entity_poly.type
_entity_poly.pdbx_seq_one_letter_code
_entity_poly.pdbx_strand_id
1 'polypeptide(L)'
;MGHIPGGYLPEELVLACGAIPLGLTNGGEHEAVQEAGAYLCRWIDPFCRAQIGYGTREGDPFYSRLDLLVVPITDNHVRGVSDVLSHYSPLPVFPYGVPHKKDPPSL
;
A
#
# COMPACT_ATOMS: atom_id res chain seq x y z
N MET A 1 -3.36 10.83 -4.44
CA MET A 1 -3.69 9.62 -3.64
C MET A 1 -2.76 8.49 -4.06
N GLY A 2 -2.08 7.87 -3.11
CA GLY A 2 -1.22 6.72 -3.39
C GLY A 2 -2.01 5.42 -3.24
N HIS A 3 -1.60 4.37 -3.93
CA HIS A 3 -2.13 3.05 -3.70
C HIS A 3 -1.09 1.95 -3.82
N ILE A 4 -1.31 0.86 -3.09
CA ILE A 4 -0.57 -0.37 -3.30
C ILE A 4 -1.05 -0.98 -4.64
N PRO A 5 -0.13 -1.26 -5.58
CA PRO A 5 -0.48 -1.82 -6.88
C PRO A 5 -1.05 -3.23 -6.72
N GLY A 6 -2.07 -3.55 -7.52
CA GLY A 6 -2.77 -4.84 -7.44
C GLY A 6 -3.97 -4.98 -8.38
N GLY A 7 -4.31 -3.91 -9.13
CA GLY A 7 -5.41 -3.93 -10.11
C GLY A 7 -6.81 -3.80 -9.51
N TYR A 8 -6.92 -3.48 -8.21
CA TYR A 8 -8.21 -3.38 -7.52
C TYR A 8 -8.55 -1.96 -7.06
N LEU A 9 -7.64 -0.99 -7.21
CA LEU A 9 -7.98 0.42 -7.01
C LEU A 9 -8.91 0.84 -8.16
N PRO A 10 -10.12 1.36 -7.89
CA PRO A 10 -10.94 1.99 -8.91
C PRO A 10 -10.34 3.35 -9.28
N GLU A 11 -9.34 3.36 -10.16
CA GLU A 11 -8.65 4.58 -10.60
C GLU A 11 -9.63 5.59 -11.21
N GLU A 12 -10.72 5.13 -11.81
CA GLU A 12 -11.78 5.96 -12.36
C GLU A 12 -12.44 6.85 -11.29
N LEU A 13 -12.63 6.34 -10.06
CA LEU A 13 -13.17 7.14 -8.96
C LEU A 13 -12.17 8.20 -8.47
N VAL A 14 -10.88 7.86 -8.45
CA VAL A 14 -9.81 8.80 -8.07
C VAL A 14 -9.73 9.93 -9.10
N LEU A 15 -9.75 9.58 -10.39
CA LEU A 15 -9.73 10.53 -11.49
C LEU A 15 -10.99 11.39 -11.54
N ALA A 16 -12.18 10.83 -11.27
CA ALA A 16 -13.44 11.58 -11.21
C ALA A 16 -13.44 12.66 -10.12
N CYS A 17 -12.71 12.44 -9.02
CA CYS A 17 -12.49 13.43 -7.96
C CYS A 17 -11.45 14.50 -8.32
N GLY A 18 -10.82 14.42 -9.50
CA GLY A 18 -9.72 15.31 -9.91
C GLY A 18 -8.40 15.03 -9.20
N ALA A 19 -8.28 13.88 -8.52
CA ALA A 19 -7.06 13.46 -7.85
C ALA A 19 -6.17 12.63 -8.78
N ILE A 20 -4.89 12.52 -8.43
CA ILE A 20 -3.90 11.72 -9.17
C ILE A 20 -3.78 10.33 -8.49
N PRO A 21 -4.09 9.22 -9.18
CA PRO A 21 -3.79 7.88 -8.70
C PRO A 21 -2.29 7.58 -8.89
N LEU A 22 -1.55 7.52 -7.79
CA LEU A 22 -0.12 7.19 -7.81
C LEU A 22 0.08 5.73 -7.37
N GLY A 23 0.43 4.86 -8.32
CA GLY A 23 0.80 3.48 -8.03
C GLY A 23 2.19 3.37 -7.42
N LEU A 24 2.29 2.85 -6.20
CA LEU A 24 3.54 2.73 -5.46
C LEU A 24 4.27 1.43 -5.84
N THR A 25 4.91 1.43 -7.01
CA THR A 25 5.60 0.25 -7.56
C THR A 25 7.11 0.24 -7.29
N ASN A 26 7.64 1.20 -6.52
CA ASN A 26 9.07 1.24 -6.23
C ASN A 26 9.47 0.04 -5.34
N GLY A 27 10.58 -0.63 -5.65
CA GLY A 27 11.01 -1.83 -4.93
C GLY A 27 12.47 -2.21 -5.14
N GLY A 28 13.29 -1.31 -5.71
CA GLY A 28 14.67 -1.61 -6.10
C GLY A 28 15.72 -1.47 -4.99
N GLU A 29 15.39 -0.85 -3.85
CA GLU A 29 16.35 -0.58 -2.78
C GLU A 29 16.36 -1.68 -1.72
N HIS A 30 17.53 -2.27 -1.50
CA HIS A 30 17.72 -3.29 -0.45
C HIS A 30 17.53 -2.71 0.95
N GLU A 31 17.93 -1.46 1.18
CA GLU A 31 17.86 -0.79 2.48
C GLU A 31 16.40 -0.66 2.95
N ALA A 32 15.48 -0.28 2.08
CA ALA A 32 14.04 -0.20 2.40
C ALA A 32 13.48 -1.56 2.86
N VAL A 33 13.94 -2.67 2.26
CA VAL A 33 13.54 -4.02 2.69
C VAL A 33 14.06 -4.35 4.09
N GLN A 34 15.27 -3.90 4.44
CA GLN A 34 15.86 -4.14 5.75
C GLN A 34 15.18 -3.32 6.85
N GLU A 35 14.83 -2.07 6.56
CA GLU A 35 14.13 -1.17 7.50
C GLU A 35 12.80 -1.77 8.00
N ALA A 36 12.09 -2.50 7.13
CA ALA A 36 10.86 -3.20 7.51
C ALA A 36 11.03 -4.24 8.65
N GLY A 37 12.27 -4.70 8.89
CA GLY A 37 12.59 -5.64 9.96
C GLY A 37 12.35 -5.08 11.37
N ALA A 38 12.21 -3.76 11.52
CA ALA A 38 11.80 -3.14 12.78
C ALA A 38 10.31 -3.38 13.12
N TYR A 39 9.48 -3.73 12.13
CA TYR A 39 8.02 -3.79 12.28
C TYR A 39 7.44 -5.21 12.08
N LEU A 40 8.00 -5.98 11.14
CA LEU A 40 7.51 -7.31 10.80
C LEU A 40 8.66 -8.31 10.63
N CYS A 41 8.32 -9.60 10.72
CA CYS A 41 9.28 -10.67 10.49
C CYS A 41 9.76 -10.72 9.03
N ARG A 42 10.93 -11.31 8.82
CA ARG A 42 11.57 -11.40 7.50
C ARG A 42 10.79 -12.19 6.43
N TRP A 43 9.74 -12.91 6.81
CA TRP A 43 8.99 -13.84 5.95
C TRP A 43 7.90 -13.17 5.11
N ILE A 44 7.70 -11.86 5.27
CA ILE A 44 6.89 -11.05 4.35
C ILE A 44 7.64 -10.86 3.04
N ASP A 45 6.91 -10.81 1.92
CA ASP A 45 7.53 -10.63 0.60
C ASP A 45 8.33 -9.32 0.53
N PRO A 46 9.40 -9.29 -0.28
CA PRO A 46 10.30 -8.15 -0.32
C PRO A 46 9.64 -6.87 -0.82
N PHE A 47 8.58 -6.95 -1.65
CA PHE A 47 7.90 -5.77 -2.15
C PHE A 47 7.12 -5.07 -1.03
N CYS A 48 6.29 -5.81 -0.29
CA CYS A 48 5.58 -5.28 0.88
C CYS A 48 6.53 -4.76 1.96
N ARG A 49 7.65 -5.45 2.17
CA ARG A 49 8.71 -4.96 3.06
C ARG A 49 9.30 -3.65 2.57
N ALA A 50 9.63 -3.52 1.29
CA ALA A 50 10.11 -2.24 0.74
C ALA A 50 9.09 -1.11 0.94
N GLN A 51 7.79 -1.36 0.72
CA GLN A 51 6.73 -0.36 0.96
C GLN A 51 6.68 0.10 2.42
N ILE A 52 6.85 -0.82 3.36
CA ILE A 52 6.94 -0.48 4.79
C ILE A 52 8.16 0.40 5.06
N GLY A 53 9.33 0.06 4.50
CA GLY A 53 10.53 0.89 4.60
C GLY A 53 10.28 2.31 4.09
N TYR A 54 9.86 2.45 2.84
CA TYR A 54 9.57 3.76 2.24
C TYR A 54 8.50 4.55 3.00
N GLY A 55 7.41 3.91 3.45
CA GLY A 55 6.31 4.58 4.13
C GLY A 55 6.56 4.95 5.59
N THR A 56 7.58 4.36 6.22
CA THR A 56 8.02 4.71 7.57
C THR A 56 9.27 5.60 7.59
N ARG A 57 9.96 5.73 6.44
CA ARG A 57 11.10 6.61 6.27
C ARG A 57 10.65 8.08 6.20
N GLU A 58 11.22 8.91 7.06
CA GLU A 58 11.00 10.36 6.96
C GLU A 58 11.57 10.90 5.64
N GLY A 59 10.79 11.71 4.93
CA GLY A 59 11.23 12.37 3.71
C GLY A 59 11.26 11.50 2.46
N ASP A 60 10.69 10.30 2.47
CA ASP A 60 10.52 9.52 1.23
C ASP A 60 9.80 10.37 0.16
N PRO A 61 10.33 10.48 -1.07
CA PRO A 61 9.85 11.43 -2.05
C PRO A 61 8.42 11.18 -2.52
N PHE A 62 7.93 9.94 -2.42
CA PHE A 62 6.57 9.58 -2.85
C PHE A 62 5.62 9.59 -1.67
N TYR A 63 5.94 8.86 -0.60
CA TYR A 63 5.09 8.72 0.58
C TYR A 63 4.85 10.06 1.29
N SER A 64 5.85 10.95 1.36
CA SER A 64 5.69 12.28 1.99
C SER A 64 4.74 13.23 1.25
N ARG A 65 4.40 12.93 -0.02
CA ARG A 65 3.50 13.75 -0.85
C ARG A 65 2.08 13.19 -0.94
N LEU A 66 1.81 12.06 -0.27
CA LEU A 66 0.50 11.43 -0.31
C LEU A 66 -0.44 12.08 0.69
N ASP A 67 -1.64 12.46 0.23
CA ASP A 67 -2.73 12.86 1.13
C ASP A 67 -3.45 11.65 1.76
N LEU A 68 -3.43 10.52 1.05
CA LEU A 68 -4.09 9.26 1.42
C LEU A 68 -3.38 8.10 0.73
N LEU A 69 -3.17 7.02 1.48
CA LEU A 69 -2.77 5.71 0.96
C LEU A 69 -3.96 4.76 0.95
N VAL A 70 -4.36 4.32 -0.23
CA VAL A 70 -5.40 3.31 -0.41
C VAL A 70 -4.77 1.93 -0.52
N VAL A 71 -5.25 0.97 0.27
CA VAL A 71 -4.67 -0.38 0.34
C VAL A 71 -5.74 -1.43 0.03
N PRO A 72 -5.85 -1.88 -1.24
CA PRO A 72 -6.68 -3.03 -1.58
C PRO A 72 -6.03 -4.30 -1.00
N ILE A 73 -6.66 -4.90 0.00
CA ILE A 73 -6.14 -6.10 0.67
C ILE A 73 -6.44 -7.32 -0.20
N THR A 74 -5.44 -7.74 -0.98
CA THR A 74 -5.47 -8.94 -1.82
C THR A 74 -4.92 -10.18 -1.12
N ASP A 75 -4.05 -9.99 -0.12
CA ASP A 75 -3.44 -11.06 0.66
C ASP A 75 -3.01 -10.54 2.05
N ASN A 76 -2.44 -11.42 2.86
CA ASN A 76 -2.00 -11.08 4.22
C ASN A 76 -0.73 -10.21 4.26
N HIS A 77 0.07 -10.18 3.19
CA HIS A 77 1.29 -9.38 3.16
C HIS A 77 0.95 -7.90 2.91
N VAL A 78 0.04 -7.65 1.96
CA VAL A 78 -0.51 -6.30 1.72
C VAL A 78 -1.28 -5.80 2.94
N ARG A 79 -1.98 -6.67 3.66
CA ARG A 79 -2.54 -6.31 4.98
C ARG A 79 -1.46 -5.84 5.95
N GLY A 80 -0.32 -6.52 6.01
CA GLY A 80 0.82 -6.11 6.83
C GLY A 80 1.31 -4.70 6.50
N VAL A 81 1.34 -4.31 5.22
CA VAL A 81 1.65 -2.93 4.81
C VAL A 81 0.64 -1.95 5.39
N SER A 82 -0.67 -2.23 5.23
CA SER A 82 -1.73 -1.38 5.79
C SER A 82 -1.59 -1.20 7.29
N ASP A 83 -1.46 -2.30 8.03
CA ASP A 83 -1.47 -2.28 9.49
C ASP A 83 -0.25 -1.54 10.05
N VAL A 84 0.94 -1.78 9.48
CA VAL A 84 2.17 -1.11 9.90
C VAL A 84 2.12 0.39 9.56
N LEU A 85 1.80 0.75 8.31
CA LEU A 85 1.78 2.15 7.92
C LEU A 85 0.69 2.94 8.65
N SER A 86 -0.48 2.34 8.88
CA SER A 86 -1.55 3.00 9.65
C SER A 86 -1.17 3.25 11.12
N HIS A 87 -0.25 2.46 11.69
CA HIS A 87 0.14 2.59 13.09
C HIS A 87 1.40 3.45 13.28
N TYR A 88 2.39 3.31 12.39
CA TYR A 88 3.72 3.90 12.55
C TYR A 88 3.98 5.12 11.63
N SER A 89 3.07 5.43 10.70
CA SER A 89 3.18 6.60 9.82
C SER A 89 2.04 7.60 10.10
N PRO A 90 2.27 8.91 9.95
CA PRO A 90 1.19 9.90 10.01
C PRO A 90 0.29 9.89 8.76
N LEU A 91 0.66 9.14 7.72
CA LEU A 91 -0.09 9.04 6.47
C LEU A 91 -1.46 8.38 6.69
N PRO A 92 -2.58 9.03 6.33
CA PRO A 92 -3.88 8.38 6.37
C PRO A 92 -3.91 7.13 5.49
N VAL A 93 -4.34 6.00 6.05
CA VAL A 93 -4.46 4.71 5.35
C VAL A 93 -5.92 4.30 5.26
N PHE A 94 -6.39 3.98 4.06
CA PHE A 94 -7.72 3.46 3.80
C PHE A 94 -7.64 2.04 3.22
N PRO A 95 -7.74 1.00 4.06
CA PRO A 95 -7.80 -0.38 3.60
C PRO A 95 -9.22 -0.79 3.21
N TYR A 96 -9.34 -1.63 2.18
CA TYR A 96 -10.56 -2.37 1.91
C TYR A 96 -10.26 -3.79 1.44
N GLY A 97 -11.14 -4.73 1.78
CA GLY A 97 -10.98 -6.14 1.41
C GLY A 97 -11.32 -6.38 -0.06
N VAL A 98 -10.48 -7.14 -0.75
CA VAL A 98 -10.78 -7.68 -2.08
C VAL A 98 -11.27 -9.12 -1.93
N PRO A 99 -12.51 -9.45 -2.34
CA PRO A 99 -13.01 -10.82 -2.27
C PRO A 99 -12.16 -11.79 -3.11
N HIS A 100 -11.80 -12.95 -2.55
CA HIS A 100 -11.03 -13.97 -3.26
C HIS A 100 -11.86 -14.78 -4.27
N LYS A 101 -13.18 -14.66 -4.21
CA LYS A 101 -14.11 -15.34 -5.10
C LYS A 101 -15.02 -14.29 -5.72
N LYS A 102 -15.26 -14.44 -7.01
CA LYS A 102 -16.30 -13.70 -7.70
C LYS A 102 -17.64 -14.32 -7.33
N ASP A 103 -18.57 -13.50 -6.89
CA ASP A 103 -19.95 -13.94 -6.79
C ASP A 103 -20.47 -14.26 -8.20
N PRO A 104 -21.39 -15.23 -8.33
CA PRO A 104 -22.11 -15.40 -9.59
C PRO A 104 -22.79 -14.06 -9.94
N PRO A 105 -22.89 -13.71 -11.23
CA PRO A 105 -23.64 -12.54 -11.65
C PRO A 105 -25.05 -12.61 -11.03
N SER A 106 -25.42 -11.59 -10.27
CA SER A 106 -26.81 -11.43 -9.85
C SER A 106 -27.63 -11.13 -11.10
N LEU A 107 -28.50 -12.08 -11.46
CA LEU A 107 -29.47 -11.95 -12.56
C LEU A 107 -30.35 -10.70 -12.41
#